data_AF-A0A3P7L3L0-F1
#
_entry.id   AF-A0A3P7L3L0-F1
#
_cell.length_a   1.000
_cell.length_b   1.000
_cell.length_c   1.000
_cell.angle_alpha   90.00
_cell.angle_beta   90.00
_cell.angle_gamma   90.00
#
_symmetry.space_group_name_H-M   'P 1'
#
loop_
_entity.id
_entity.type
_entity.pdbx_description
1 polymer ?
#
loop_
_entity_poly.entity_id
_entity_poly.type
_entity_poly.pdbx_seq_one_letter_code
_entity_poly.pdbx_strand_id
1 'polypeptide(L)'
;QEQKAKKKEELLGNQENGPEKAIAIQADESAISEVFTEVVGRGLSGEATKAKTSNKVDRAEQRRREKARHFVAYSSADYESEKQLALDKVDFARQADGAAVEIFADDDKGMYKQKHAKRWDRKKKRYVGASGDGPDNKKIRTEDGTWLPASYKTGRYEDWKKKQKLGYKKASIFYLNAYVLITVCS
;
A
#
# COMPACT_ATOMS: atom_id res chain seq x y z
N GLN A 1 -26.19 8.70 13.76
CA GLN A 1 -25.67 7.32 13.91
C GLN A 1 -26.79 6.30 14.17
N GLU A 2 -27.94 6.76 14.65
CA GLU A 2 -29.14 5.95 14.96
C GLU A 2 -29.86 5.36 13.73
N GLN A 3 -29.81 6.04 12.58
CA GLN A 3 -30.43 5.53 11.34
C GLN A 3 -29.63 4.41 10.65
N LYS A 4 -28.34 4.24 10.99
CA LYS A 4 -27.51 3.14 10.50
C LYS A 4 -27.69 1.85 11.32
N ALA A 5 -28.25 1.94 12.53
CA ALA A 5 -28.55 0.77 13.36
C ALA A 5 -29.87 0.10 12.93
N LYS A 6 -30.93 0.88 12.65
CA LYS A 6 -32.23 0.34 12.18
C LYS A 6 -32.13 -0.42 10.85
N LYS A 7 -31.28 0.03 9.92
CA LYS A 7 -31.08 -0.64 8.63
C LYS A 7 -30.22 -1.92 8.75
N LYS A 8 -29.50 -2.10 9.86
CA LYS A 8 -28.71 -3.31 10.15
C LYS A 8 -29.57 -4.39 10.82
N GLU A 9 -30.64 -4.00 11.51
CA GLU A 9 -31.56 -4.89 12.20
C GLU A 9 -32.62 -5.51 11.26
N GLU A 10 -33.02 -4.80 10.18
CA GLU A 10 -33.93 -5.33 9.14
C GLU A 10 -33.31 -6.39 8.21
N LEU A 11 -31.98 -6.53 8.17
CA LEU A 11 -31.28 -7.41 7.23
C LEU A 11 -30.91 -8.79 7.79
N LEU A 12 -31.24 -9.07 9.05
CA LEU A 12 -30.89 -10.33 9.73
C LEU A 12 -32.11 -11.23 10.04
N GLY A 13 -33.31 -10.88 9.55
CA GLY A 13 -34.56 -11.49 10.00
C GLY A 13 -35.23 -12.53 9.10
N ASN A 14 -34.70 -12.91 7.94
CA ASN A 14 -35.45 -13.79 7.02
C ASN A 14 -34.54 -14.75 6.23
N GLN A 15 -33.88 -15.68 6.90
CA GLN A 15 -33.40 -16.93 6.28
C GLN A 15 -33.36 -18.06 7.31
N GLU A 16 -34.53 -18.55 7.71
CA GLU A 16 -34.67 -19.92 8.23
C GLU A 16 -35.97 -20.49 7.66
N ASN A 17 -35.87 -21.58 6.90
CA ASN A 17 -36.74 -22.77 6.98
C ASN A 17 -36.48 -23.68 5.75
N GLY A 18 -35.91 -24.85 6.02
CA GLY A 18 -35.73 -25.95 5.09
C GLY A 18 -37.05 -26.66 4.74
N PRO A 19 -36.99 -27.71 3.89
CA PRO A 19 -38.14 -28.19 3.12
C PRO A 19 -39.04 -29.13 3.93
N GLU A 20 -40.29 -28.73 4.16
CA GLU A 20 -41.32 -29.61 4.68
C GLU A 20 -42.44 -29.88 3.65
N LYS A 21 -42.59 -31.18 3.37
CA LYS A 21 -43.82 -31.93 3.02
C LYS A 21 -44.44 -31.69 1.64
N ALA A 22 -44.26 -32.70 0.78
CA ALA A 22 -45.12 -32.96 -0.35
C ALA A 22 -46.58 -33.09 0.11
N ILE A 23 -47.41 -32.12 -0.25
CA ILE A 23 -48.86 -32.21 -0.13
C ILE A 23 -49.33 -32.99 -1.35
N ALA A 24 -49.84 -34.20 -1.11
CA ALA A 24 -50.60 -34.93 -2.10
C ALA A 24 -51.85 -34.10 -2.45
N ILE A 25 -51.88 -33.53 -3.66
CA ILE A 25 -53.06 -32.86 -4.20
C ILE A 25 -54.04 -33.98 -4.57
N GLN A 26 -54.94 -34.31 -3.65
CA GLN A 26 -56.16 -35.02 -4.04
C GLN A 26 -56.98 -34.02 -4.87
N ALA A 27 -57.24 -34.37 -6.13
CA ALA A 27 -58.05 -33.54 -7.00
C ALA A 27 -59.47 -33.48 -6.44
N ASP A 28 -59.98 -32.26 -6.23
CA ASP A 28 -61.35 -32.04 -5.77
C ASP A 28 -62.33 -32.66 -6.78
N GLU A 29 -63.39 -33.29 -6.27
CA GLU A 29 -64.40 -34.01 -7.07
C GLU A 29 -65.03 -33.13 -8.18
N SER A 30 -65.07 -31.81 -7.95
CA SER A 30 -65.48 -30.80 -8.92
C SER A 30 -64.58 -30.74 -10.15
N ALA A 31 -63.26 -30.84 -10.00
CA ALA A 31 -62.30 -30.78 -11.11
C ALA A 31 -62.36 -32.02 -12.01
N ILE A 32 -62.69 -33.17 -11.42
CA ILE A 32 -62.91 -34.41 -12.17
C ILE A 32 -64.19 -34.28 -13.01
N SER A 33 -65.26 -33.68 -12.48
CA SER A 33 -66.51 -33.50 -13.21
C SER A 33 -66.37 -32.56 -14.43
N GLU A 34 -65.60 -31.48 -14.31
CA GLU A 34 -65.38 -30.52 -15.41
C GLU A 34 -64.66 -31.18 -16.60
N VAL A 35 -63.63 -32.00 -16.34
CA VAL A 35 -62.89 -32.72 -17.38
C VAL A 35 -63.80 -33.69 -18.18
N PHE A 36 -64.76 -34.34 -17.52
CA PHE A 36 -65.69 -35.26 -18.21
C PHE A 36 -66.80 -34.55 -19.01
N THR A 37 -67.06 -33.25 -18.76
CA THR A 37 -68.00 -32.47 -19.58
C THR A 37 -67.39 -31.94 -20.87
N GLU A 38 -66.06 -31.94 -20.99
CA GLU A 38 -65.35 -31.56 -22.21
C GLU A 38 -65.35 -32.72 -23.22
N VAL A 39 -66.51 -32.96 -23.83
CA VAL A 39 -66.61 -33.85 -24.99
C VAL A 39 -65.94 -33.16 -26.19
N VAL A 40 -64.67 -33.50 -26.44
CA VAL A 40 -63.91 -33.12 -27.63
C VAL A 40 -64.51 -33.84 -28.85
N GLY A 41 -65.65 -33.36 -29.34
CA GLY A 41 -66.29 -33.98 -30.50
C GLY A 41 -67.77 -33.71 -30.66
N ARG A 42 -68.21 -32.44 -30.61
CA ARG A 42 -69.39 -31.95 -31.34
C ARG A 42 -69.48 -30.44 -31.20
N GLY A 43 -69.18 -29.73 -32.30
CA GLY A 43 -69.39 -28.29 -32.38
C GLY A 43 -70.87 -27.97 -32.27
N LEU A 44 -71.26 -27.35 -31.16
CA LEU A 44 -72.48 -26.57 -31.02
C LEU A 44 -72.11 -25.28 -30.29
N SER A 45 -72.46 -24.18 -30.95
CA SER A 45 -72.23 -22.79 -30.56
C SER A 45 -72.63 -22.49 -29.13
N GLY A 46 -71.63 -22.17 -28.30
CA GLY A 46 -71.77 -21.51 -27.02
C GLY A 46 -71.24 -20.08 -27.10
N GLU A 47 -72.18 -19.14 -26.96
CA GLU A 47 -72.07 -17.69 -26.83
C GLU A 47 -70.66 -17.10 -26.54
N ALA A 48 -70.16 -16.36 -27.53
CA ALA A 48 -68.96 -15.55 -27.41
C ALA A 48 -69.25 -14.25 -26.63
N THR A 49 -68.90 -14.20 -25.34
CA THR A 49 -68.70 -12.93 -24.63
C THR A 49 -67.47 -12.96 -23.71
N LYS A 50 -66.29 -13.26 -24.28
CA LYS A 50 -65.03 -12.76 -23.70
C LYS A 50 -64.72 -11.41 -24.30
N ALA A 51 -65.11 -10.35 -23.59
CA ALA A 51 -64.62 -9.00 -23.80
C ALA A 51 -63.08 -9.01 -23.74
N LYS A 52 -62.43 -9.02 -24.92
CA LYS A 52 -61.01 -8.69 -25.03
C LYS A 52 -60.88 -7.21 -24.71
N THR A 53 -60.53 -6.87 -23.48
CA THR A 53 -59.93 -5.58 -23.18
C THR A 53 -58.62 -5.51 -23.96
N SER A 54 -58.68 -4.92 -25.15
CA SER A 54 -57.46 -4.57 -25.87
C SER A 54 -56.77 -3.49 -25.06
N ASN A 55 -55.82 -3.88 -24.20
CA ASN A 55 -54.92 -2.97 -23.52
C ASN A 55 -54.05 -2.31 -24.59
N LYS A 56 -54.59 -1.27 -25.23
CA LYS A 56 -53.90 -0.48 -26.23
C LYS A 56 -52.93 0.41 -25.46
N VAL A 57 -51.75 -0.14 -25.25
CA VAL A 57 -50.61 0.54 -24.62
C VAL A 57 -50.36 1.84 -25.37
N ASP A 58 -50.19 2.95 -24.66
CA ASP A 58 -49.90 4.24 -25.28
C ASP A 58 -48.62 4.11 -26.13
N ARG A 59 -48.60 4.76 -27.30
CA ARG A 59 -47.45 4.74 -28.22
C ARG A 59 -46.17 5.21 -27.53
N ALA A 60 -46.27 6.11 -26.56
CA ALA A 60 -45.14 6.54 -25.74
C ALA A 60 -44.60 5.44 -24.82
N GLU A 61 -45.48 4.64 -24.22
CA GLU A 61 -45.13 3.50 -23.38
C GLU A 61 -44.56 2.34 -24.22
N GLN A 62 -45.14 2.09 -25.40
CA GLN A 62 -44.58 1.15 -26.38
C GLN A 62 -43.14 1.54 -26.77
N ARG A 63 -42.90 2.82 -27.07
CA ARG A 63 -41.55 3.33 -27.38
C ARG A 63 -40.59 3.17 -26.20
N ARG A 64 -41.05 3.38 -24.96
CA ARG A 64 -40.26 3.14 -23.75
C ARG A 64 -39.90 1.66 -23.59
N ARG A 65 -40.86 0.77 -23.86
CA ARG A 65 -40.66 -0.68 -23.79
C ARG A 65 -39.70 -1.17 -24.86
N GLU A 66 -39.81 -0.65 -26.07
CA GLU A 66 -38.87 -0.91 -27.17
C GLU A 66 -37.47 -0.40 -26.83
N LYS A 67 -37.35 0.82 -26.28
CA LYS A 67 -36.06 1.34 -25.82
C LYS A 67 -35.46 0.48 -24.71
N ALA A 68 -36.26 0.02 -23.74
CA ALA A 68 -35.79 -0.85 -22.67
C ALA A 68 -35.33 -2.23 -23.18
N ARG A 69 -36.00 -2.78 -24.20
CA ARG A 69 -35.62 -4.06 -24.83
C ARG A 69 -34.32 -3.98 -25.63
N HIS A 70 -34.06 -2.84 -26.26
CA HIS A 70 -32.87 -2.63 -27.10
C HIS A 70 -31.81 -1.77 -26.42
N PHE A 71 -31.94 -1.51 -25.12
CA PHE A 71 -30.94 -0.77 -24.37
C PHE A 71 -29.83 -1.72 -23.94
N VAL A 72 -28.65 -1.51 -24.51
CA VAL A 72 -27.41 -2.16 -24.08
C VAL A 72 -26.58 -1.12 -23.37
N ALA A 73 -26.30 -1.35 -22.08
CA ALA A 73 -25.41 -0.49 -21.32
C ALA A 73 -23.96 -0.66 -21.81
N TYR A 74 -23.20 0.44 -21.80
CA TYR A 74 -21.79 0.44 -22.21
C TYR A 74 -20.90 -0.40 -21.28
N SER A 75 -21.25 -0.46 -20.00
CA SER A 75 -20.57 -1.25 -18.97
C SER A 75 -21.58 -2.13 -18.23
N SER A 76 -21.09 -3.22 -17.64
CA SER A 76 -21.87 -4.00 -16.68
C SER A 76 -22.24 -3.13 -15.46
N ALA A 77 -23.32 -3.49 -14.78
CA ALA A 77 -23.74 -2.80 -13.55
C ALA A 77 -22.66 -2.87 -12.45
N ASP A 78 -21.89 -3.96 -12.44
CA ASP A 78 -20.86 -4.26 -11.45
C ASP A 78 -19.42 -4.06 -11.99
N TYR A 79 -19.26 -3.27 -13.05
CA TYR A 79 -17.96 -3.09 -13.71
C TYR A 79 -16.83 -2.65 -12.75
N GLU A 80 -17.12 -1.72 -11.83
CA GLU A 80 -16.12 -1.21 -10.89
C GLU A 80 -15.77 -2.21 -9.78
N SER A 81 -16.72 -3.03 -9.32
CA SER A 81 -16.45 -4.06 -8.29
C SER A 81 -15.59 -5.19 -8.87
N GLU A 82 -15.89 -5.63 -10.10
CA GLU A 82 -15.08 -6.61 -10.82
C GLU A 82 -13.67 -6.08 -11.10
N LYS A 83 -13.56 -4.81 -11.50
CA LYS A 83 -12.26 -4.16 -11.74
C LYS A 83 -11.39 -4.08 -10.48
N GLN A 84 -12.00 -3.86 -9.31
CA GLN A 84 -11.28 -3.83 -8.03
C GLN A 84 -10.90 -5.22 -7.52
N LEU A 85 -11.68 -6.25 -7.85
CA LEU A 85 -11.41 -7.64 -7.48
C LEU A 85 -10.48 -8.36 -8.47
N ALA A 86 -10.22 -7.76 -9.64
CA ALA A 86 -9.35 -8.31 -10.67
C ALA A 86 -7.87 -8.25 -10.27
N LEU A 87 -7.42 -9.22 -9.47
CA LEU A 87 -6.01 -9.39 -9.07
C LEU A 87 -5.10 -9.80 -10.24
N ASP A 88 -5.67 -10.26 -11.37
CA ASP A 88 -4.93 -10.87 -12.48
C ASP A 88 -4.43 -9.86 -13.53
N LYS A 89 -5.05 -8.68 -13.61
CA LYS A 89 -4.75 -7.68 -14.67
C LYS A 89 -3.97 -6.47 -14.17
N VAL A 90 -3.96 -6.25 -12.87
CA VAL A 90 -3.47 -5.03 -12.25
C VAL A 90 -2.85 -5.40 -10.91
N ASP A 91 -1.52 -5.45 -10.88
CA ASP A 91 -0.79 -5.67 -9.64
C ASP A 91 -0.97 -4.44 -8.74
N PHE A 92 -1.86 -4.54 -7.74
CA PHE A 92 -2.18 -3.43 -6.82
C PHE A 92 -0.91 -2.86 -6.19
N ALA A 93 0.08 -3.72 -5.90
CA ALA A 93 1.39 -3.28 -5.39
C ALA A 93 2.07 -2.32 -6.37
N ARG A 94 2.09 -2.65 -7.66
CA ARG A 94 2.72 -1.83 -8.70
C ARG A 94 1.96 -0.52 -8.95
N GLN A 95 0.63 -0.54 -8.84
CA GLN A 95 -0.17 0.69 -8.91
C GLN A 95 0.01 1.57 -7.67
N ALA A 96 0.08 0.98 -6.49
CA ALA A 96 0.33 1.68 -5.24
C ALA A 96 1.73 2.31 -5.25
N ASP A 97 2.75 1.58 -5.72
CA ASP A 97 4.11 2.10 -5.91
C ASP A 97 4.15 3.25 -6.92
N GLY A 98 3.39 3.15 -8.02
CA GLY A 98 3.30 4.22 -9.03
C GLY A 98 2.49 5.44 -8.57
N ALA A 99 1.54 5.25 -7.65
CA ALA A 99 0.73 6.31 -7.05
C ALA A 99 1.39 6.93 -5.81
N ALA A 100 2.46 6.34 -5.29
CA ALA A 100 3.23 6.89 -4.20
C ALA A 100 3.95 8.17 -4.66
N VAL A 101 3.48 9.31 -4.18
CA VAL A 101 4.13 10.60 -4.41
C VAL A 101 5.23 10.77 -3.38
N GLU A 102 6.50 10.60 -3.79
CA GLU A 102 7.64 11.02 -2.97
C GLU A 102 7.70 12.54 -2.95
N ILE A 103 7.36 13.13 -1.79
CA ILE A 103 7.57 14.55 -1.55
C ILE A 103 9.07 14.75 -1.32
N PHE A 104 9.78 15.08 -2.39
CA PHE A 104 11.17 15.53 -2.27
C PHE A 104 11.21 16.83 -1.48
N ALA A 105 12.22 16.96 -0.64
CA ALA A 105 12.39 18.18 0.11
C ALA A 105 12.94 19.28 -0.83
N ASP A 106 12.09 20.26 -1.14
CA ASP A 106 12.40 21.46 -1.95
C ASP A 106 13.25 22.51 -1.19
N ASP A 107 13.86 22.10 -0.08
CA ASP A 107 14.77 22.92 0.71
C ASP A 107 16.17 22.33 0.61
N ASP A 108 17.18 23.19 0.50
CA ASP A 108 18.59 22.80 0.46
C ASP A 108 18.97 21.89 1.63
N LYS A 109 18.40 22.15 2.82
CA LYS A 109 18.65 21.31 4.01
C LYS A 109 18.05 19.93 3.86
N GLY A 110 16.89 19.81 3.23
CA GLY A 110 16.23 18.54 2.99
C GLY A 110 16.98 17.71 1.95
N MET A 111 17.42 18.34 0.87
CA MET A 111 18.23 17.71 -0.17
C MET A 111 19.61 17.28 0.38
N TYR A 112 20.23 18.07 1.26
CA TYR A 112 21.46 17.68 1.98
C TYR A 112 21.24 16.43 2.85
N LYS A 113 20.15 16.40 3.64
CA LYS A 113 19.83 15.23 4.49
C LYS A 113 19.59 13.97 3.68
N GLN A 114 18.91 14.07 2.53
CA GLN A 114 18.66 12.93 1.65
C GLN A 114 19.96 12.37 1.06
N LYS A 115 20.86 13.24 0.59
CA LYS A 115 22.18 12.86 0.07
C LYS A 115 23.09 12.24 1.15
N HIS A 116 22.98 12.70 2.39
CA HIS A 116 23.78 12.22 3.53
C HIS A 116 23.03 11.23 4.45
N ALA A 117 21.96 10.61 3.95
CA ALA A 117 21.24 9.59 4.70
C ALA A 117 22.15 8.38 5.00
N LYS A 118 22.25 8.03 6.29
CA LYS A 118 23.05 6.90 6.76
C LYS A 118 22.17 5.70 7.02
N ARG A 119 22.61 4.54 6.57
CA ARG A 119 21.92 3.26 6.79
C ARG A 119 22.62 2.48 7.89
N TRP A 120 21.87 1.78 8.72
CA TRP A 120 22.46 0.90 9.72
C TRP A 120 22.96 -0.39 9.06
N ASP A 121 24.28 -0.61 9.06
CA ASP A 121 24.85 -1.87 8.64
C ASP A 121 24.76 -2.88 9.79
N ARG A 122 23.88 -3.89 9.63
CA ARG A 122 23.63 -4.94 10.63
C ARG A 122 24.89 -5.76 10.96
N LYS A 123 25.80 -5.93 9.99
CA LYS A 123 27.03 -6.72 10.15
C LYS A 123 28.09 -5.93 10.90
N LYS A 124 28.35 -4.68 10.48
CA LYS A 124 29.35 -3.81 11.11
C LYS A 124 28.84 -3.10 12.37
N LYS A 125 27.56 -3.27 12.72
CA LYS A 125 26.85 -2.66 13.86
C LYS A 125 27.13 -1.16 13.96
N ARG A 126 27.09 -0.46 12.83
CA ARG A 126 27.36 0.98 12.73
C ARG A 126 26.57 1.58 11.57
N TYR A 127 26.34 2.89 11.63
CA TYR A 127 25.76 3.63 10.52
C TYR A 127 26.79 3.86 9.42
N VAL A 128 26.43 3.55 8.17
CA VAL A 128 27.26 3.72 6.97
C VAL A 128 26.47 4.56 5.96
N GLY A 129 27.05 5.66 5.49
CA GLY A 129 26.47 6.46 4.40
C GLY A 129 26.67 5.81 3.03
N ALA A 130 25.88 6.25 2.04
CA ALA A 130 25.92 5.72 0.67
C ALA A 130 27.32 5.78 0.02
N SER A 131 28.12 6.79 0.34
CA SER A 131 29.50 6.95 -0.14
C SER A 131 30.57 6.30 0.75
N GLY A 132 30.17 5.37 1.63
CA GLY A 132 31.09 4.65 2.50
C GLY A 132 31.76 5.56 3.53
N ASP A 133 30.99 6.16 4.45
CA ASP A 133 31.50 7.02 5.53
C ASP A 133 32.33 6.27 6.60
N GLY A 134 33.37 5.55 6.17
CA GLY A 134 34.40 5.04 7.05
C GLY A 134 35.28 6.19 7.58
N PRO A 135 35.95 6.00 8.74
CA PRO A 135 36.95 6.95 9.24
C PRO A 135 38.06 7.24 8.20
N ASP A 136 38.26 6.33 7.25
CA ASP A 136 39.28 6.41 6.20
C ASP A 136 38.95 7.44 5.11
N ASN A 137 37.68 7.81 4.95
CA ASN A 137 37.23 8.72 3.89
C ASN A 137 37.15 10.19 4.32
N LYS A 138 37.43 10.49 5.59
CA LYS A 138 37.54 11.88 6.04
C LYS A 138 38.79 12.50 5.39
N LYS A 139 38.61 13.61 4.67
CA LYS A 139 39.71 14.36 4.03
C LYS A 139 39.80 15.75 4.65
N ILE A 140 41.01 16.28 4.74
CA ILE A 140 41.33 17.61 5.25
C ILE A 140 41.96 18.39 4.09
N ARG A 141 41.66 19.68 4.01
CA ARG A 141 42.36 20.59 3.09
C ARG A 141 43.67 21.04 3.74
N THR A 142 44.78 20.84 3.03
CA THR A 142 46.08 21.40 3.40
C THR A 142 46.14 22.89 3.02
N GLU A 143 47.10 23.63 3.56
CA GLU A 143 47.34 25.04 3.22
C GLU A 143 47.54 25.27 1.71
N ASP A 144 48.15 24.31 1.02
CA ASP A 144 48.30 24.29 -0.44
C ASP A 144 47.00 23.92 -1.20
N GLY A 145 45.87 23.80 -0.49
CA GLY A 145 44.57 23.45 -1.08
C GLY A 145 44.38 21.99 -1.46
N THR A 146 45.41 21.15 -1.35
CA THR A 146 45.34 19.71 -1.67
C THR A 146 44.51 18.95 -0.64
N TRP A 147 43.75 17.94 -1.09
CA TRP A 147 43.01 17.04 -0.20
C TRP A 147 43.94 15.93 0.33
N LEU A 148 44.16 15.91 1.64
CA LEU A 148 44.90 14.84 2.32
C LEU A 148 43.93 14.02 3.18
N PRO A 149 43.99 12.67 3.22
CA PRO A 149 43.14 11.90 4.12
C PRO A 149 43.49 12.24 5.57
N ALA A 150 42.47 12.28 6.42
CA ALA A 150 42.57 12.71 7.81
C ALA A 150 43.50 11.80 8.64
N SER A 151 43.78 10.58 8.16
CA SER A 151 44.73 9.63 8.75
C SER A 151 46.09 10.27 9.05
N TYR A 152 46.59 11.14 8.17
CA TYR A 152 47.89 11.79 8.35
C TYR A 152 47.92 12.80 9.51
N LYS A 153 46.76 13.36 9.91
CA LYS A 153 46.66 14.29 11.05
C LYS A 153 46.28 13.59 12.37
N THR A 154 46.16 12.26 12.39
CA THR A 154 45.67 11.53 13.58
C THR A 154 46.62 11.50 14.78
N GLY A 155 47.77 12.16 14.73
CA GLY A 155 48.71 12.22 15.86
C GLY A 155 49.35 10.87 16.20
N ARG A 156 49.20 9.84 15.34
CA ARG A 156 49.70 8.47 15.56
C ARG A 156 51.20 8.43 15.87
N TYR A 157 51.99 9.28 15.22
CA TYR A 157 53.41 9.40 15.48
C TYR A 157 53.70 9.96 16.88
N GLU A 158 52.99 10.99 17.32
CA GLU A 158 53.14 11.56 18.66
C GLU A 158 52.74 10.56 19.74
N ASP A 159 51.68 9.79 19.52
CA ASP A 159 51.27 8.72 20.43
C ASP A 159 52.29 7.58 20.49
N TRP A 160 52.87 7.18 19.36
CA TRP A 160 53.97 6.22 19.33
C TRP A 160 55.20 6.76 20.05
N LYS A 161 55.59 8.02 19.79
CA LYS A 161 56.72 8.69 20.42
C LYS A 161 56.57 8.76 21.95
N LYS A 162 55.37 9.08 22.44
CA LYS A 162 55.03 9.06 23.88
C LYS A 162 55.16 7.66 24.47
N LYS A 163 54.66 6.63 23.77
CA LYS A 163 54.77 5.23 24.22
C LYS A 163 56.21 4.73 24.27
N GLN A 164 57.02 5.11 23.29
CA GLN A 164 58.44 4.74 23.23
C GLN A 164 59.32 5.51 24.22
N LYS A 165 58.75 6.48 24.97
CA LYS A 165 59.50 7.34 25.90
C LYS A 165 60.74 7.99 25.25
N LEU A 166 60.70 8.19 23.93
CA LEU A 166 61.75 8.87 23.13
C LEU A 166 61.76 10.38 23.36
N GLY A 167 61.12 10.85 24.43
CA GLY A 167 61.30 12.22 24.89
C GLY A 167 62.76 12.40 25.23
N TYR A 168 63.46 13.20 24.42
CA TYR A 168 64.74 13.78 24.79
C TYR A 168 64.53 14.45 26.15
N LYS A 169 64.94 13.76 27.23
CA LYS A 169 65.14 14.43 28.49
C LYS A 169 66.30 15.37 28.21
N LYS A 170 66.00 16.65 28.06
CA LYS A 170 66.97 17.74 28.10
C LYS A 170 67.46 17.86 29.54
N ALA A 171 68.00 16.77 30.07
CA ALA A 171 68.56 16.69 31.41
C ALA A 171 70.06 16.95 31.29
N SER A 172 70.52 17.91 32.10
CA SER A 172 71.89 18.00 32.60
C SER A 172 73.01 18.30 31.59
N ILE A 173 72.90 19.38 30.81
CA ILE A 173 74.09 20.14 30.37
C ILE A 173 74.34 21.38 31.25
N PHE A 174 73.34 21.83 32.02
CA PHE A 174 73.50 22.97 32.94
C PHE A 174 74.30 22.65 34.21
N TYR A 175 74.42 21.38 34.60
CA TYR A 175 75.11 21.01 35.85
C TYR A 175 76.64 20.82 35.69
N LEU A 176 77.15 20.56 34.48
CA LEU A 176 78.61 20.48 34.27
C LEU A 176 79.28 21.86 34.24
N ASN A 177 78.62 22.87 33.64
CA ASN A 177 79.18 24.22 33.57
C ASN A 177 79.23 24.92 34.95
N ALA A 178 78.34 24.56 35.88
CA ALA A 178 78.38 25.10 37.25
C ALA A 178 79.52 24.49 38.08
N TYR A 179 79.82 23.20 37.91
CA TYR A 179 80.88 22.52 38.67
C TYR A 179 82.28 22.96 38.24
N VAL A 180 82.50 23.18 36.93
CA VAL A 180 83.79 23.68 36.40
C VAL A 180 84.08 25.11 36.83
N LEU A 181 83.06 25.98 36.92
CA LEU A 181 83.21 27.36 37.41
C LEU A 181 83.55 27.44 38.91
N ILE A 182 83.07 26.49 39.72
CA ILE A 182 83.36 26.44 41.16
C ILE A 182 84.79 25.93 41.42
N THR A 183 85.31 24.99 40.62
CA THR A 183 86.66 24.42 40.82
C THR A 183 87.81 25.34 40.36
N VAL A 184 87.57 26.26 39.42
CA VAL A 184 88.62 27.20 38.94
C VAL A 184 88.71 28.46 39.81
N CYS A 185 87.76 28.67 40.73
CA CYS A 185 87.67 29.88 41.56
C CYS A 185 88.02 29.65 43.04
N SER A 186 88.63 28.51 43.40
CA SER A 186 89.10 28.19 44.76
C SER A 186 90.60 27.95 44.82
#